data_AF-A0A6I4VXL9-F1
#
_entry.id   AF-A0A6I4VXL9-F1
#
_cell.length_a   1.000
_cell.length_b   1.000
_cell.length_c   1.000
_cell.angle_alpha   90.00
_cell.angle_beta   90.00
_cell.angle_gamma   90.00
#
_symmetry.space_group_name_H-M   'P 1'
#
loop_
_entity.id
_entity.type
_entity.pdbx_description
1 polymer ?
#
loop_
_entity_poly.entity_id
_entity_poly.type
_entity_poly.pdbx_seq_one_letter_code
_entity_poly.pdbx_strand_id
1 'polypeptide(L)' 'MREEQPSPVRWLTSSRCGASHTCVAVARLFPIPGVGVRDTAETETATALFLTPNTWNTFLTSVRNGDYDHRA' A
#
# COMPACT_ATOMS: atom_id res chain seq x y z
N MET A 1 -23.48 4.63 -23.76
CA MET A 1 -22.49 3.80 -23.05
C MET A 1 -22.55 4.19 -21.58
N ARG A 2 -22.77 3.25 -20.66
CA ARG A 2 -22.66 3.54 -19.22
C ARG A 2 -21.23 3.22 -18.84
N GLU A 3 -20.48 4.24 -18.45
CA GLU A 3 -19.16 4.06 -17.83
C GLU A 3 -19.37 3.33 -16.51
N GLU A 4 -19.00 2.05 -16.48
CA GLU A 4 -18.90 1.29 -15.24
C GLU A 4 -17.79 1.95 -14.41
N GLN A 5 -18.17 2.83 -13.47
CA GLN A 5 -17.21 3.48 -12.58
C GLN A 5 -16.50 2.38 -11.78
N PRO A 6 -15.18 2.21 -11.89
CA PRO A 6 -14.47 1.20 -11.14
C PRO A 6 -14.68 1.47 -9.64
N SER A 7 -15.04 0.42 -8.89
CA SER A 7 -15.20 0.55 -7.44
C SER A 7 -13.93 1.18 -6.84
N PRO A 8 -14.04 2.23 -6.00
CA PRO A 8 -12.87 2.94 -5.52
C PRO A 8 -11.97 2.00 -4.71
N VAL A 9 -10.67 2.05 -5.01
CA VAL A 9 -9.64 1.31 -4.27
C VAL A 9 -9.67 1.75 -2.81
N ARG A 10 -9.93 0.80 -1.90
CA ARG A 10 -10.03 1.10 -0.47
C ARG A 10 -8.64 1.08 0.19
N TRP A 11 -8.10 2.26 0.44
CA TRP A 11 -6.86 2.47 1.18
C TRP A 11 -7.06 2.31 2.69
N LEU A 12 -6.11 1.63 3.34
CA LEU A 12 -6.09 1.38 4.77
C LEU A 12 -4.76 1.85 5.35
N THR A 13 -4.82 2.57 6.48
CA THR A 13 -3.66 2.96 7.28
C THR A 13 -3.68 2.22 8.61
N SER A 14 -2.53 2.15 9.28
CA SER A 14 -2.44 1.62 10.64
C SER A 14 -3.23 2.50 11.61
N SER A 15 -3.90 1.92 12.62
CA SER A 15 -4.52 2.68 13.71
C SER A 15 -3.51 3.47 14.56
N ARG A 16 -2.21 3.16 14.44
CA ARG A 16 -1.12 3.91 15.07
C ARG A 16 -0.65 5.11 14.22
N CYS A 17 -1.14 5.24 13.00
CA CYS A 17 -0.90 6.42 12.18
C CYS A 17 -1.64 7.61 12.81
N GLY A 18 -0.89 8.55 13.38
CA GLY A 18 -1.43 9.78 13.95
C GLY A 18 -1.86 10.80 12.89
N ALA A 19 -2.21 12.01 13.32
CA ALA A 19 -2.72 13.08 12.46
C ALA A 19 -1.65 13.79 11.59
N SER A 20 -0.44 13.23 11.44
CA SER A 20 0.68 13.91 10.77
C SER A 20 0.72 13.74 9.24
N HIS A 21 -0.18 12.95 8.65
CA HIS A 21 -0.20 12.62 7.22
C HIS A 21 1.08 11.99 6.65
N THR A 22 2.03 11.54 7.48
CA THR A 22 3.31 10.94 7.06
C THR A 22 3.32 9.43 7.26
N CYS A 23 2.27 8.75 6.81
CA CYS A 23 2.05 7.33 7.04
C CYS A 23 2.06 6.54 5.74
N VAL A 24 2.19 5.23 5.87
CA VAL A 24 2.01 4.32 4.74
C VAL A 24 0.56 3.85 4.70
N ALA A 25 -0.08 3.99 3.55
CA ALA A 25 -1.38 3.39 3.24
C ALA A 25 -1.21 2.21 2.28
N VAL A 26 -2.00 1.17 2.50
CA VAL A 26 -2.01 -0.03 1.67
C VAL A 26 -3.42 -0.35 1.17
N ALA A 27 -3.53 -0.92 -0.02
CA ALA A 27 -4.80 -1.36 -0.57
C ALA A 27 -4.67 -2.69 -1.33
N ARG A 28 -5.69 -3.53 -1.24
CA ARG A 28 -5.83 -4.69 -2.13
C ARG A 28 -6.40 -4.22 -3.45
N LEU A 29 -5.77 -4.64 -4.55
CA LEU A 29 -6.12 -4.21 -5.89
C LEU A 29 -6.88 -5.31 -6.65
N PHE A 30 -7.78 -4.87 -7.51
CA PHE A 30 -8.62 -5.69 -8.39
C PHE A 30 -8.87 -4.91 -9.69
N PRO A 31 -8.99 -5.54 -10.89
CA PRO A 31 -9.00 -6.99 -11.14
C PRO A 31 -7.64 -7.67 -11.08
N ILE A 32 -6.56 -6.93 -11.35
CA ILE A 32 -5.22 -7.49 -11.29
C ILE A 32 -4.81 -7.63 -9.82
N PRO A 33 -4.56 -8.85 -9.33
CA PRO A 33 -4.29 -9.09 -7.92
C PRO A 33 -2.95 -8.47 -7.55
N GLY A 34 -2.97 -7.61 -6.53
CA GLY A 34 -1.77 -7.00 -5.99
C GLY A 34 -2.07 -6.14 -4.78
N VAL A 35 -1.00 -5.56 -4.24
CA VAL A 35 -1.05 -4.62 -3.14
C VAL A 35 -0.47 -3.29 -3.60
N GLY A 36 -1.28 -2.25 -3.54
CA GLY A 36 -0.83 -0.88 -3.68
C GLY A 36 -0.26 -0.37 -2.36
N VAL A 37 0.87 0.31 -2.40
CA VAL A 37 1.51 0.95 -1.24
C VAL A 37 1.80 2.40 -1.60
N ARG A 38 1.37 3.34 -0.76
CA ARG A 38 1.65 4.78 -0.96
C ARG A 38 1.94 5.48 0.35
N ASP A 39 2.66 6.58 0.27
CA ASP A 39 2.74 7.56 1.35
C ASP A 39 1.43 8.37 1.37
N THR A 40 0.89 8.63 2.57
CA THR A 40 -0.31 9.46 2.75
C THR A 40 -0.02 10.95 2.60
N ALA A 41 1.25 11.36 2.65
CA ALA A 41 1.66 12.75 2.43
C ALA A 41 1.52 13.13 0.95
N GLU A 42 1.59 12.11 0.09
CA GLU A 42 1.45 12.25 -1.34
C GLU A 42 -0.01 12.36 -1.76
N THR A 43 -0.27 13.17 -2.79
CA THR A 43 -1.62 13.39 -3.32
C THR A 43 -2.23 12.10 -3.86
N GLU A 44 -3.56 12.04 -4.02
CA GLU A 44 -4.23 10.84 -4.57
C GLU A 44 -3.77 10.46 -5.98
N THR A 45 -3.17 11.41 -6.71
CA THR A 45 -2.59 11.23 -8.03
C THR A 45 -1.15 10.70 -8.01
N ALA A 46 -0.51 10.65 -6.84
CA ALA A 46 0.85 10.17 -6.73
C ALA A 46 0.93 8.66 -6.97
N THR A 47 2.04 8.24 -7.57
CA THR A 47 2.23 6.84 -7.98
C THR A 47 2.38 5.94 -6.76
N ALA A 48 1.41 5.04 -6.56
CA ALA A 48 1.54 3.96 -5.60
C ALA A 48 2.51 2.90 -6.13
N LEU A 49 3.34 2.35 -5.24
CA LEU A 49 4.11 1.15 -5.54
C LEU A 49 3.15 -0.05 -5.65
N PHE A 50 3.28 -0.82 -6.73
CA PHE A 50 2.53 -2.06 -6.93
C PHE A 50 3.38 -3.27 -6.59
N LEU A 51 2.88 -4.11 -5.69
CA LEU A 51 3.52 -5.36 -5.30
C LEU A 51 2.62 -6.53 -5.67
N THR A 52 3.20 -7.54 -6.33
CA THR A 52 2.50 -8.82 -6.54
C THR A 52 2.20 -9.49 -5.20
N PRO A 53 1.22 -10.40 -5.11
CA PRO A 53 0.94 -11.13 -3.88
C PRO A 53 2.18 -11.85 -3.32
N ASN A 54 3.01 -12.44 -4.18
CA ASN A 54 4.23 -13.13 -3.77
C ASN A 54 5.29 -12.16 -3.23
N THR A 55 5.51 -11.03 -3.92
CA THR A 55 6.45 -10.00 -3.48
C THR A 55 6.01 -9.40 -2.14
N TRP A 56 4.72 -9.12 -1.98
CA TRP A 56 4.17 -8.61 -0.72
C TRP A 56 4.38 -9.59 0.44
N ASN A 57 4.10 -10.89 0.24
CA ASN A 57 4.30 -11.91 1.28
C ASN A 57 5.79 -12.07 1.65
N THR A 58 6.67 -12.03 0.66
CA THR A 58 8.13 -12.11 0.88
C THR A 58 8.59 -10.89 1.67
N PHE A 59 8.18 -9.69 1.26
CA PHE A 59 8.48 -8.45 1.97
C PHE A 59 8.02 -8.49 3.42
N LEU A 60 6.77 -8.89 3.69
CA LEU A 60 6.25 -9.01 5.05
C LEU A 60 7.01 -10.05 5.89
N THR A 61 7.51 -11.11 5.27
CA THR A 61 8.33 -12.12 5.94
C THR A 61 9.67 -11.51 6.36
N SER A 62 10.33 -10.80 5.46
CA SER A 62 11.59 -10.09 5.77
C SER A 62 11.42 -9.00 6.83
N VAL A 63 10.35 -8.20 6.76
CA VAL A 63 10.04 -7.20 7.80
C VAL A 63 9.87 -7.88 9.17
N ARG A 64 9.17 -9.02 9.24
CA ARG A 64 8.97 -9.74 10.51
C ARG A 64 10.26 -10.34 11.06
N ASN A 65 11.19 -10.71 10.17
CA ASN A 65 12.50 -11.23 10.55
C ASN A 65 13.46 -10.12 11.02
N GLY A 66 13.09 -8.85 10.86
CA GLY A 66 13.95 -7.71 11.18
C GLY A 66 15.03 -7.43 10.13
N ASP A 67 14.90 -8.02 8.93
CA ASP A 67 15.89 -7.89 7.85
C ASP A 67 16.15 -6.42 7.44
N TYR A 68 15.19 -5.52 7.74
CA TYR A 68 15.24 -4.09 7.43
C TYR A 68 15.41 -3.18 8.66
N ASP A 69 15.68 -3.73 9.85
CA ASP A 69 15.80 -2.94 11.09
C ASP A 69 17.20 -2.33 11.28
N HIS A 70 18.18 -2.78 10.50
CA HIS A 70 19.52 -2.22 10.48
C HIS A 70 19.57 -0.94 9.65
N ARG A 71 20.17 0.12 10.19
CA ARG A 71 20.51 1.30 9.39
C ARG A 71 21.67 0.93 8.46
N ALA A 72 21.49 1.17 7.16
CA ALA A 72 22.57 1.15 6.19
C ALA A 72 23.60 2.26 6.49
#